data_AF-A2FWU9-F1
#
_entry.id   AF-A2FWU9-F1
#
_cell.length_a   1.000
_cell.length_b   1.000
_cell.length_c   1.000
_cell.angle_alpha   90.00
_cell.angle_beta   90.00
_cell.angle_gamma   90.00
#
_symmetry.space_group_name_H-M   'P 1'
#
loop_
_entity.id
_entity.type
_entity.pdbx_description
1 polymer ?
#
loop_
_entity_poly.entity_id
_entity_poly.type
_entity_poly.pdbx_seq_one_letter_code
_entity_poly.pdbx_strand_id
1 'polypeptide(L)'
;MPENVTVINGFTFQDCHSLQYINLSSKTGSIKASAFNNCENLLFMEIPETLTNIGQSAFTGCIKLTIDASKNKNIDYRDQMLFTDNKKTLSTYFGSETKDLVIPEGLTSIGISVFSSKNLRYVTFNGNTLESINERAFESSTIEKIDIPSSVTYIEPKCFYGCNNLSTVNFISNNALTVIPNNCFYNCQKLSNIKLPPSIQTIEENAFWSCFSLGDIGMSSTQISKINEFAFQNSGLTTFVNTKNSVTINFGSFMNCGIETVSFITESVP
;
A
#
# COMPACT_ATOMS: atom_id res chain seq x y z
N MET A 1 18.01 -15.70 23.53
CA MET A 1 16.91 -15.49 24.50
C MET A 1 16.77 -16.74 25.37
N PRO A 2 16.13 -16.69 26.56
CA PRO A 2 15.84 -17.90 27.34
C PRO A 2 15.07 -18.94 26.51
N GLU A 3 15.37 -20.24 26.70
CA GLU A 3 14.85 -21.32 25.86
C GLU A 3 13.32 -21.49 25.89
N ASN A 4 12.64 -20.96 26.91
CA ASN A 4 11.20 -21.10 27.07
C ASN A 4 10.38 -19.91 26.55
N VAL A 5 11.00 -18.94 25.86
CA VAL A 5 10.27 -17.80 25.27
C VAL A 5 9.43 -18.27 24.08
N THR A 6 8.11 -18.27 24.27
CA THR A 6 7.13 -18.65 23.23
C THR A 6 6.59 -17.45 22.46
N VAL A 7 6.58 -16.26 23.07
CA VAL A 7 6.03 -15.03 22.48
C VAL A 7 6.97 -13.86 22.76
N ILE A 8 7.24 -13.06 21.73
CA ILE A 8 7.87 -11.74 21.84
C ILE A 8 6.76 -10.71 21.70
N ASN A 9 6.46 -9.98 22.78
CA ASN A 9 5.36 -9.03 22.82
C ASN A 9 5.60 -7.79 21.96
N GLY A 10 4.54 -7.04 21.70
CA GLY A 10 4.62 -5.87 20.85
C GLY A 10 5.54 -4.82 21.49
N PHE A 11 6.28 -4.11 20.65
CA PHE A 11 7.22 -3.06 21.06
C PHE A 11 8.38 -3.49 21.98
N THR A 12 8.56 -4.78 22.26
CA THR A 12 9.57 -5.29 23.24
C THR A 12 10.98 -4.76 22.98
N PHE A 13 11.39 -4.72 21.72
CA PHE A 13 12.69 -4.21 21.28
C PHE A 13 12.54 -3.03 20.31
N GLN A 14 11.42 -2.30 20.35
CA GLN A 14 11.28 -1.12 19.51
C GLN A 14 12.39 -0.11 19.81
N ASP A 15 12.93 0.53 18.76
CA ASP A 15 13.99 1.55 18.83
C ASP A 15 15.25 1.07 19.57
N CYS A 16 15.47 -0.25 19.64
CA CYS A 16 16.71 -0.82 20.17
C CYS A 16 17.86 -0.66 19.16
N HIS A 17 18.27 0.57 18.91
CA HIS A 17 19.24 0.94 17.88
C HIS A 17 20.63 0.30 18.08
N SER A 18 20.95 -0.22 19.27
CA SER A 18 22.21 -0.93 19.53
C SER A 18 22.14 -2.45 19.31
N LEU A 19 20.93 -3.02 19.16
CA LEU A 19 20.74 -4.46 19.03
C LEU A 19 21.25 -4.92 17.66
N GLN A 20 22.29 -5.76 17.65
CA GLN A 20 22.87 -6.32 16.41
C GLN A 20 22.49 -7.78 16.16
N TYR A 21 22.26 -8.54 17.23
CA TYR A 21 22.01 -9.98 17.16
C TYR A 21 20.96 -10.37 18.19
N ILE A 22 20.06 -11.26 17.80
CA ILE A 22 19.15 -11.93 18.72
C ILE A 22 18.95 -13.38 18.31
N ASN A 23 19.21 -14.28 19.26
CA ASN A 23 18.89 -15.69 19.08
C ASN A 23 17.49 -15.93 19.64
N LEU A 24 16.53 -16.19 18.75
CA LEU A 24 15.18 -16.61 19.12
C LEU A 24 15.24 -17.98 19.82
N SER A 25 14.27 -18.25 20.70
CA SER A 25 14.11 -19.59 21.25
C SER A 25 13.55 -20.52 20.17
N SER A 26 13.94 -21.80 20.20
CA SER A 26 13.34 -22.85 19.36
C SER A 26 11.84 -23.07 19.61
N LYS A 27 11.29 -22.50 20.68
CA LYS A 27 9.86 -22.53 21.03
C LYS A 27 9.13 -21.23 20.68
N THR A 28 9.82 -20.22 20.14
CA THR A 28 9.20 -18.93 19.80
C THR A 28 8.18 -19.16 18.68
N GLY A 29 6.90 -19.01 19.02
CA GLY A 29 5.76 -19.23 18.11
C GLY A 29 5.17 -17.94 17.56
N SER A 30 5.40 -16.80 18.23
CA SER A 30 4.87 -15.51 17.79
C SER A 30 5.80 -14.35 18.11
N ILE A 31 5.97 -13.46 17.12
CA ILE A 31 6.50 -12.11 17.27
C ILE A 31 5.33 -11.16 17.07
N LYS A 32 5.01 -10.32 18.05
CA LYS A 32 3.87 -9.40 17.97
C LYS A 32 4.23 -8.10 17.24
N ALA A 33 3.21 -7.28 16.99
CA ALA A 33 3.33 -6.06 16.20
C ALA A 33 4.43 -5.14 16.74
N SER A 34 5.23 -4.58 15.83
CA SER A 34 6.33 -3.65 16.13
C SER A 34 7.38 -4.15 17.13
N ALA A 35 7.48 -5.46 17.39
CA ALA A 35 8.39 -6.02 18.40
C ALA A 35 9.86 -5.64 18.18
N PHE A 36 10.33 -5.48 16.94
CA PHE A 36 11.68 -5.05 16.58
C PHE A 36 11.66 -3.79 15.70
N ASN A 37 10.59 -2.99 15.76
CA ASN A 37 10.48 -1.80 14.92
C ASN A 37 11.69 -0.86 15.17
N ASN A 38 12.30 -0.36 14.09
CA ASN A 38 13.48 0.51 14.08
C ASN A 38 14.72 -0.05 14.79
N CYS A 39 14.87 -1.37 14.87
CA CYS A 39 16.14 -2.02 15.17
C CYS A 39 17.10 -1.92 13.97
N GLU A 40 17.53 -0.72 13.62
CA GLU A 40 18.30 -0.41 12.39
C GLU A 40 19.64 -1.15 12.28
N ASN A 41 20.22 -1.55 13.42
CA ASN A 41 21.49 -2.26 13.48
C ASN A 41 21.35 -3.78 13.63
N LEU A 42 20.13 -4.32 13.68
CA LEU A 42 19.92 -5.77 13.75
C LEU A 42 20.34 -6.40 12.43
N LEU A 43 21.33 -7.30 12.47
CA LEU A 43 22.00 -7.84 11.29
C LEU A 43 21.42 -9.17 10.84
N PHE A 44 21.13 -10.06 11.78
CA PHE A 44 20.76 -11.43 11.48
C PHE A 44 19.72 -11.98 12.46
N MET A 45 18.79 -12.77 11.92
CA MET A 45 17.82 -13.53 12.69
C MET A 45 17.57 -14.89 12.03
N GLU A 46 17.70 -15.95 12.81
CA GLU A 46 17.23 -17.29 12.43
C GLU A 46 15.78 -17.47 12.87
N ILE A 47 14.91 -17.89 11.95
CA ILE A 47 13.51 -18.14 12.20
C ILE A 47 13.32 -19.60 12.62
N PRO A 48 12.85 -19.89 13.85
CA PRO A 48 12.62 -21.26 14.28
C PRO A 48 11.41 -21.88 13.55
N GLU A 49 11.38 -23.21 13.47
CA GLU A 49 10.29 -23.98 12.84
C GLU A 49 8.91 -23.68 13.45
N THR A 50 8.89 -23.30 14.73
CA THR A 50 7.67 -23.01 15.49
C THR A 50 7.07 -21.65 15.19
N LEU A 51 7.84 -20.71 14.61
CA LEU A 51 7.35 -19.35 14.38
C LEU A 51 6.29 -19.36 13.28
N THR A 52 5.07 -19.01 13.64
CA THR A 52 3.92 -19.01 12.71
C THR A 52 3.32 -17.63 12.53
N ASN A 53 3.53 -16.73 13.48
CA ASN A 53 2.88 -15.44 13.54
C ASN A 53 3.89 -14.32 13.71
N ILE A 54 4.03 -13.47 12.70
CA ILE A 54 4.79 -12.23 12.75
C ILE A 54 3.79 -11.09 12.63
N GLY A 55 3.74 -10.25 13.67
CA GLY A 55 2.82 -9.13 13.74
C GLY A 55 3.18 -8.04 12.74
N GLN A 56 2.19 -7.20 12.45
CA GLN A 56 2.34 -6.04 11.58
C GLN A 56 3.51 -5.17 12.01
N SER A 57 4.29 -4.70 11.03
CA SER A 57 5.45 -3.82 11.25
C SER A 57 6.50 -4.34 12.24
N ALA A 58 6.51 -5.63 12.57
CA ALA A 58 7.43 -6.21 13.55
C ALA A 58 8.91 -5.90 13.21
N PHE A 59 9.24 -5.79 11.93
CA PHE A 59 10.58 -5.51 11.43
C PHE A 59 10.67 -4.23 10.58
N THR A 60 9.67 -3.35 10.63
CA THR A 60 9.74 -2.06 9.94
C THR A 60 10.95 -1.27 10.47
N GLY A 61 11.78 -0.73 9.60
CA GLY A 61 13.00 0.00 9.98
C GLY A 61 14.24 -0.88 10.25
N CYS A 62 14.13 -2.21 10.24
CA CYS A 62 15.28 -3.12 10.38
C CYS A 62 16.12 -3.22 9.10
N ILE A 63 16.64 -2.10 8.60
CA ILE A 63 17.21 -1.98 7.24
C ILE A 63 18.45 -2.85 6.96
N LYS A 64 19.12 -3.38 7.99
CA LYS A 64 20.29 -4.27 7.85
C LYS A 64 19.97 -5.75 8.07
N LEU A 65 18.73 -6.07 8.44
CA LEU A 65 18.35 -7.41 8.86
C LEU A 65 18.31 -8.38 7.66
N THR A 66 19.10 -9.44 7.78
CA THR A 66 19.00 -10.66 6.96
C THR A 66 18.35 -11.76 7.78
N ILE A 67 17.48 -12.55 7.14
CA ILE A 67 16.72 -13.60 7.80
C ILE A 67 17.10 -14.96 7.21
N ASP A 68 17.39 -15.94 8.07
CA ASP A 68 17.40 -17.35 7.70
C ASP A 68 16.06 -17.99 8.06
N ALA A 69 15.26 -18.29 7.04
CA ALA A 69 13.97 -18.96 7.17
C ALA A 69 14.00 -20.43 6.69
N SER A 70 15.19 -21.01 6.44
CA SER A 70 15.34 -22.34 5.83
C SER A 70 14.67 -23.48 6.61
N LYS A 71 14.53 -23.33 7.93
CA LYS A 71 13.87 -24.30 8.80
C LYS A 71 12.34 -24.12 8.86
N ASN A 72 11.81 -22.98 8.40
CA ASN A 72 10.40 -22.66 8.52
C ASN A 72 9.64 -22.96 7.22
N LYS A 73 8.61 -23.80 7.31
CA LYS A 73 7.79 -24.16 6.13
C LYS A 73 6.77 -23.09 5.71
N ASN A 74 6.40 -22.17 6.61
CA ASN A 74 5.32 -21.19 6.41
C ASN A 74 5.84 -19.77 6.15
N ILE A 75 7.11 -19.52 6.45
CA ILE A 75 7.80 -18.25 6.27
C ILE A 75 8.86 -18.44 5.19
N ASP A 76 9.05 -17.45 4.33
CA ASP A 76 10.12 -17.43 3.34
C ASP A 76 10.82 -16.08 3.38
N TYR A 77 12.11 -16.06 3.07
CA TYR A 77 12.89 -14.84 2.94
C TYR A 77 13.82 -14.97 1.75
N ARG A 78 13.65 -14.07 0.78
CA ARG A 78 14.48 -13.97 -0.42
C ARG A 78 14.32 -12.60 -1.03
N ASP A 79 15.30 -12.15 -1.81
CA ASP A 79 15.23 -10.86 -2.51
C ASP A 79 14.93 -9.66 -1.59
N GLN A 80 15.32 -9.76 -0.32
CA GLN A 80 15.03 -8.80 0.75
C GLN A 80 13.53 -8.66 1.08
N MET A 81 12.72 -9.66 0.72
CA MET A 81 11.30 -9.77 1.01
C MET A 81 11.06 -10.86 2.05
N LEU A 82 10.28 -10.55 3.09
CA LEU A 82 9.81 -11.52 4.07
C LEU A 82 8.35 -11.88 3.78
N PHE A 83 8.13 -13.15 3.50
CA PHE A 83 6.83 -13.72 3.23
C PHE A 83 6.33 -14.47 4.46
N THR A 84 5.11 -14.16 4.88
CA THR A 84 4.46 -14.75 6.05
C THR A 84 3.08 -15.26 5.68
N ASP A 85 2.34 -15.76 6.67
CA ASP A 85 1.00 -16.30 6.47
C ASP A 85 1.00 -17.39 5.38
N ASN A 86 1.76 -18.47 5.63
CA ASN A 86 1.99 -19.55 4.66
C ASN A 86 2.49 -19.04 3.30
N LYS A 87 3.38 -18.03 3.33
CA LYS A 87 3.98 -17.36 2.16
C LYS A 87 2.96 -16.62 1.28
N LYS A 88 1.78 -16.29 1.80
CA LYS A 88 0.73 -15.56 1.09
C LYS A 88 0.76 -14.06 1.29
N THR A 89 1.46 -13.58 2.31
CA THR A 89 1.57 -12.15 2.60
C THR A 89 3.02 -11.70 2.49
N LEU A 90 3.29 -10.66 1.69
CA LEU A 90 4.55 -9.93 1.80
C LEU A 90 4.45 -8.97 2.99
N SER A 91 5.12 -9.28 4.09
CA SER A 91 4.94 -8.55 5.36
C SER A 91 6.04 -7.53 5.65
N THR A 92 7.21 -7.65 5.02
CA THR A 92 8.28 -6.65 5.14
C THR A 92 9.18 -6.71 3.92
N TYR A 93 9.61 -5.54 3.44
CA TYR A 93 10.68 -5.41 2.46
C TYR A 93 11.86 -4.63 3.06
N PHE A 94 13.03 -5.25 3.06
CA PHE A 94 14.23 -4.74 3.74
C PHE A 94 15.08 -3.83 2.86
N GLY A 95 14.90 -3.86 1.53
CA GLY A 95 15.77 -3.11 0.63
C GLY A 95 15.67 -1.61 0.75
N SER A 96 16.78 -0.96 0.43
CA SER A 96 17.01 0.49 0.57
C SER A 96 17.45 1.17 -0.73
N GLU A 97 17.87 0.38 -1.73
CA GLU A 97 18.33 0.86 -3.03
C GLU A 97 17.16 1.23 -3.94
N THR A 98 17.35 2.30 -4.73
CA THR A 98 16.45 2.66 -5.83
C THR A 98 16.45 1.58 -6.88
N LYS A 99 15.38 0.78 -6.94
CA LYS A 99 15.26 -0.29 -7.92
C LYS A 99 13.82 -0.48 -8.41
N ASP A 100 13.72 -1.13 -9.56
CA ASP A 100 12.48 -1.76 -9.98
C ASP A 100 12.25 -3.01 -9.15
N LEU A 101 11.01 -3.23 -8.75
CA LEU A 101 10.63 -4.33 -7.89
C LEU A 101 9.54 -5.17 -8.55
N VAL A 102 9.84 -6.45 -8.72
CA VAL A 102 8.87 -7.43 -9.17
C VAL A 102 8.38 -8.21 -7.95
N ILE A 103 7.10 -8.05 -7.63
CA ILE A 103 6.44 -8.82 -6.59
C ILE A 103 6.11 -10.21 -7.16
N PRO A 104 6.52 -11.31 -6.50
CA PRO A 104 6.32 -12.65 -7.02
C PRO A 104 4.86 -13.10 -6.96
N GLU A 105 4.55 -14.16 -7.69
CA GLU A 105 3.23 -14.78 -7.71
C GLU A 105 2.88 -15.50 -6.42
N GLY A 106 1.59 -15.81 -6.26
CA GLY A 106 1.07 -16.63 -5.17
C GLY A 106 0.73 -15.86 -3.90
N LEU A 107 0.99 -14.54 -3.86
CA LEU A 107 0.56 -13.66 -2.77
C LEU A 107 -0.93 -13.34 -2.88
N THR A 108 -1.57 -13.20 -1.72
CA THR A 108 -2.93 -12.67 -1.57
C THR A 108 -2.93 -11.27 -0.99
N SER A 109 -1.88 -10.85 -0.27
CA SER A 109 -1.81 -9.49 0.28
C SER A 109 -0.41 -8.89 0.30
N ILE A 110 -0.37 -7.55 0.16
CA ILE A 110 0.77 -6.71 0.56
C ILE A 110 0.46 -6.13 1.93
N GLY A 111 1.32 -6.39 2.90
CA GLY A 111 1.15 -5.95 4.29
C GLY A 111 1.26 -4.44 4.50
N ILE A 112 0.92 -4.03 5.72
CA ILE A 112 0.97 -2.63 6.17
C ILE A 112 2.39 -2.09 6.09
N SER A 113 2.54 -0.88 5.52
CA SER A 113 3.81 -0.13 5.47
C SER A 113 5.01 -0.88 4.86
N VAL A 114 4.80 -1.96 4.11
CA VAL A 114 5.86 -2.82 3.56
C VAL A 114 6.89 -2.04 2.74
N PHE A 115 6.42 -1.09 1.94
CA PHE A 115 7.23 -0.20 1.10
C PHE A 115 7.19 1.25 1.58
N SER A 116 6.77 1.51 2.83
CA SER A 116 6.77 2.87 3.36
C SER A 116 8.19 3.43 3.40
N SER A 117 8.34 4.66 2.90
CA SER A 117 9.61 5.41 2.78
C SER A 117 10.69 4.67 1.98
N LYS A 118 10.31 3.73 1.10
CA LYS A 118 11.25 2.98 0.28
C LYS A 118 11.59 3.71 -1.01
N ASN A 119 12.86 3.64 -1.37
CA ASN A 119 13.37 4.10 -2.66
C ASN A 119 13.06 3.05 -3.73
N LEU A 120 11.89 3.13 -4.35
CA LEU A 120 11.49 2.26 -5.44
C LEU A 120 11.20 3.10 -6.68
N ARG A 121 11.47 2.58 -7.86
CA ARG A 121 11.16 3.27 -9.12
C ARG A 121 9.87 2.74 -9.72
N TYR A 122 9.84 1.47 -10.12
CA TYR A 122 8.64 0.80 -10.62
C TYR A 122 8.30 -0.44 -9.81
N VAL A 123 7.00 -0.70 -9.62
CA VAL A 123 6.53 -1.91 -8.95
C VAL A 123 5.55 -2.64 -9.86
N THR A 124 5.85 -3.90 -10.15
CA THR A 124 5.02 -4.79 -10.96
C THR A 124 4.72 -6.08 -10.19
N PHE A 125 3.59 -6.71 -10.49
CA PHE A 125 3.16 -7.95 -9.85
C PHE A 125 3.17 -9.09 -10.87
N ASN A 126 3.91 -10.15 -10.57
CA ASN A 126 3.82 -11.40 -11.32
C ASN A 126 2.65 -12.20 -10.78
N GLY A 127 1.65 -12.47 -11.61
CA GLY A 127 0.46 -13.25 -11.23
C GLY A 127 -0.78 -12.39 -10.92
N ASN A 128 -1.88 -13.07 -10.60
CA ASN A 128 -3.21 -12.46 -10.46
C ASN A 128 -3.98 -13.07 -9.28
N THR A 129 -3.29 -13.31 -8.17
CA THR A 129 -3.88 -13.81 -6.92
C THR A 129 -3.92 -12.75 -5.81
N LEU A 130 -3.37 -11.56 -6.06
CA LEU A 130 -3.28 -10.49 -5.07
C LEU A 130 -4.66 -9.87 -4.87
N GLU A 131 -5.22 -10.02 -3.68
CA GLU A 131 -6.56 -9.53 -3.31
C GLU A 131 -6.49 -8.16 -2.65
N SER A 132 -5.46 -7.90 -1.82
CA SER A 132 -5.36 -6.66 -1.05
C SER A 132 -3.98 -5.98 -1.07
N ILE A 133 -4.01 -4.65 -1.02
CA ILE A 133 -2.84 -3.80 -0.73
C ILE A 133 -3.18 -2.96 0.51
N ASN A 134 -2.52 -3.27 1.63
CA ASN A 134 -2.95 -2.79 2.95
C ASN A 134 -2.45 -1.38 3.28
N GLU A 135 -2.88 -0.88 4.44
CA GLU A 135 -2.70 0.51 4.87
C GLU A 135 -1.23 0.95 4.74
N ARG A 136 -1.02 2.15 4.17
CA ARG A 136 0.32 2.74 4.01
C ARG A 136 1.34 1.89 3.26
N ALA A 137 0.93 0.87 2.49
CA ALA A 137 1.86 -0.07 1.85
C ALA A 137 2.98 0.64 1.08
N PHE A 138 2.71 1.76 0.42
CA PHE A 138 3.69 2.58 -0.32
C PHE A 138 3.84 4.01 0.23
N GLU A 139 3.40 4.31 1.46
CA GLU A 139 3.46 5.67 2.01
C GLU A 139 4.86 6.29 1.88
N SER A 140 4.96 7.49 1.31
CA SER A 140 6.22 8.21 1.08
C SER A 140 7.26 7.44 0.26
N SER A 141 6.84 6.41 -0.49
CA SER A 141 7.73 5.73 -1.43
C SER A 141 8.03 6.60 -2.64
N THR A 142 9.21 6.43 -3.24
CA THR A 142 9.62 7.18 -4.42
C THR A 142 9.06 6.63 -5.74
N ILE A 143 8.12 5.68 -5.69
CA ILE A 143 7.57 5.03 -6.88
C ILE A 143 7.12 6.05 -7.91
N GLU A 144 7.46 5.82 -9.18
CA GLU A 144 7.07 6.64 -10.32
C GLU A 144 5.85 6.07 -11.03
N LYS A 145 5.72 4.74 -11.03
CA LYS A 145 4.67 3.98 -11.69
C LYS A 145 4.31 2.72 -10.90
N ILE A 146 3.02 2.40 -10.85
CA ILE A 146 2.53 1.11 -10.37
C ILE A 146 1.42 0.56 -11.28
N ASP A 147 1.50 -0.75 -11.55
CA ASP A 147 0.47 -1.51 -12.25
C ASP A 147 -0.32 -2.34 -11.22
N ILE A 148 -1.57 -1.98 -10.93
CA ILE A 148 -2.45 -2.68 -9.98
C ILE A 148 -3.12 -3.87 -10.70
N PRO A 149 -2.89 -5.13 -10.29
CA PRO A 149 -3.43 -6.29 -10.98
C PRO A 149 -4.96 -6.39 -10.84
N SER A 150 -5.59 -7.09 -11.78
CA SER A 150 -7.05 -7.21 -11.86
C SER A 150 -7.68 -7.92 -10.66
N SER A 151 -6.90 -8.77 -9.98
CA SER A 151 -7.32 -9.50 -8.80
C SER A 151 -7.50 -8.64 -7.55
N VAL A 152 -6.96 -7.41 -7.53
CA VAL A 152 -7.04 -6.53 -6.35
C VAL A 152 -8.48 -6.05 -6.18
N THR A 153 -9.07 -6.42 -5.05
CA THR A 153 -10.42 -6.03 -4.64
C THR A 153 -10.40 -5.02 -3.49
N TYR A 154 -9.26 -4.90 -2.79
CA TYR A 154 -9.09 -3.95 -1.69
C TYR A 154 -7.76 -3.18 -1.81
N ILE A 155 -7.87 -1.86 -1.79
CA ILE A 155 -6.77 -0.95 -1.46
C ILE A 155 -7.18 -0.29 -0.15
N GLU A 156 -6.28 -0.23 0.83
CA GLU A 156 -6.57 0.36 2.13
C GLU A 156 -6.16 1.84 2.23
N PRO A 157 -6.61 2.57 3.27
CA PRO A 157 -6.27 3.98 3.46
C PRO A 157 -4.78 4.27 3.37
N LYS A 158 -4.44 5.47 2.87
CA LYS A 158 -3.07 5.99 2.77
C LYS A 158 -2.09 5.12 1.98
N CYS A 159 -2.57 4.16 1.17
CA CYS A 159 -1.72 3.21 0.44
C CYS A 159 -0.58 3.90 -0.33
N PHE A 160 -0.84 5.03 -0.99
CA PHE A 160 0.15 5.83 -1.74
C PHE A 160 0.31 7.24 -1.16
N TYR A 161 0.05 7.43 0.13
CA TYR A 161 0.15 8.72 0.80
C TYR A 161 1.56 9.30 0.65
N GLY A 162 1.69 10.50 0.09
CA GLY A 162 2.97 11.20 -0.05
C GLY A 162 3.91 10.61 -1.10
N CYS A 163 3.43 9.78 -2.03
CA CYS A 163 4.22 9.32 -3.17
C CYS A 163 4.44 10.46 -4.19
N ASN A 164 5.28 11.43 -3.85
CA ASN A 164 5.47 12.67 -4.62
C ASN A 164 5.99 12.44 -6.04
N ASN A 165 6.61 11.28 -6.31
CA ASN A 165 7.11 10.90 -7.63
C ASN A 165 6.11 10.10 -8.47
N LEU A 166 5.03 9.61 -7.87
CA LEU A 166 4.06 8.75 -8.55
C LEU A 166 3.36 9.56 -9.63
N SER A 167 3.60 9.17 -10.88
CA SER A 167 3.07 9.85 -12.07
C SER A 167 1.99 9.03 -12.76
N THR A 168 2.09 7.70 -12.68
CA THR A 168 1.23 6.76 -13.39
C THR A 168 0.70 5.66 -12.47
N VAL A 169 -0.61 5.47 -12.47
CA VAL A 169 -1.29 4.34 -11.83
C VAL A 169 -2.15 3.65 -12.88
N ASN A 170 -1.81 2.41 -13.21
CA ASN A 170 -2.59 1.60 -14.14
C ASN A 170 -3.39 0.57 -13.38
N PHE A 171 -4.70 0.53 -13.60
CA PHE A 171 -5.57 -0.55 -13.12
C PHE A 171 -5.72 -1.58 -14.23
N ILE A 172 -4.99 -2.69 -14.14
CA ILE A 172 -4.90 -3.69 -15.21
C ILE A 172 -6.22 -4.45 -15.35
N SER A 173 -6.72 -4.54 -16.59
CA SER A 173 -7.93 -5.28 -16.98
C SER A 173 -9.19 -4.95 -16.17
N ASN A 174 -9.28 -3.72 -15.63
CA ASN A 174 -10.35 -3.23 -14.74
C ASN A 174 -10.56 -4.10 -13.49
N ASN A 175 -10.02 -3.66 -12.35
CA ASN A 175 -10.27 -4.30 -11.06
C ASN A 175 -11.67 -4.00 -10.53
N ALA A 176 -12.16 -4.86 -9.64
CA ALA A 176 -13.48 -4.76 -9.01
C ALA A 176 -13.53 -3.75 -7.84
N LEU A 177 -12.62 -2.76 -7.82
CA LEU A 177 -12.58 -1.73 -6.79
C LEU A 177 -13.83 -0.87 -6.86
N THR A 178 -14.47 -0.66 -5.72
CA THR A 178 -15.65 0.21 -5.60
C THR A 178 -15.34 1.54 -4.92
N VAL A 179 -14.18 1.65 -4.27
CA VAL A 179 -13.80 2.81 -3.46
C VAL A 179 -12.37 3.22 -3.75
N ILE A 180 -12.14 4.53 -3.90
CA ILE A 180 -10.80 5.11 -3.71
C ILE A 180 -10.68 5.54 -2.24
N PRO A 181 -9.81 4.90 -1.43
CA PRO A 181 -9.80 5.05 0.03
C PRO A 181 -9.36 6.41 0.54
N ASN A 182 -9.61 6.62 1.84
CA ASN A 182 -9.17 7.81 2.57
C ASN A 182 -7.68 8.06 2.33
N ASN A 183 -7.38 9.27 1.86
CA ASN A 183 -6.01 9.79 1.71
C ASN A 183 -5.13 8.90 0.79
N CYS A 184 -5.72 8.06 -0.06
CA CYS A 184 -5.00 7.03 -0.82
C CYS A 184 -3.85 7.60 -1.65
N PHE A 185 -4.09 8.69 -2.39
CA PHE A 185 -3.12 9.41 -3.20
C PHE A 185 -2.82 10.81 -2.65
N TYR A 186 -3.04 11.05 -1.35
CA TYR A 186 -2.77 12.33 -0.71
C TYR A 186 -1.35 12.81 -1.05
N ASN A 187 -1.20 14.04 -1.52
CA ASN A 187 0.06 14.66 -1.90
C ASN A 187 0.85 13.87 -2.97
N CYS A 188 0.20 13.11 -3.85
CA CYS A 188 0.84 12.55 -5.04
C CYS A 188 1.00 13.64 -6.13
N GLN A 189 1.93 14.58 -5.90
CA GLN A 189 2.00 15.84 -6.64
C GLN A 189 2.24 15.68 -8.15
N LYS A 190 2.89 14.59 -8.60
CA LYS A 190 3.16 14.28 -10.02
C LYS A 190 2.12 13.38 -10.68
N LEU A 191 1.10 12.90 -9.94
CA LEU A 191 0.11 11.97 -10.46
C LEU A 191 -0.71 12.65 -11.54
N SER A 192 -0.53 12.23 -12.78
CA SER A 192 -1.17 12.82 -13.95
C SER A 192 -1.82 11.78 -14.85
N ASN A 193 -1.30 10.55 -14.86
CA ASN A 193 -1.82 9.45 -15.65
C ASN A 193 -2.49 8.40 -14.75
N ILE A 194 -3.78 8.57 -14.53
CA ILE A 194 -4.62 7.62 -13.81
C ILE A 194 -5.99 7.59 -14.48
N LYS A 195 -6.51 6.39 -14.76
CA LYS A 195 -7.89 6.19 -15.20
C LYS A 195 -8.57 5.27 -14.22
N LEU A 196 -9.60 5.77 -13.54
CA LEU A 196 -10.32 5.01 -12.53
C LEU A 196 -11.07 3.82 -13.17
N PRO A 197 -11.10 2.66 -12.49
CA PRO A 197 -11.89 1.52 -12.93
C PRO A 197 -13.38 1.86 -13.05
N PRO A 198 -14.11 1.26 -14.01
CA PRO A 198 -15.53 1.54 -14.19
C PRO A 198 -16.41 1.27 -12.96
N SER A 199 -15.99 0.37 -12.06
CA SER A 199 -16.73 -0.04 -10.86
C SER A 199 -16.64 0.95 -9.69
N ILE A 200 -15.79 1.99 -9.76
CA ILE A 200 -15.64 2.96 -8.67
C ILE A 200 -16.95 3.72 -8.43
N GLN A 201 -17.39 3.75 -7.17
CA GLN A 201 -18.62 4.37 -6.69
C GLN A 201 -18.34 5.52 -5.70
N THR A 202 -17.30 5.38 -4.89
CA THR A 202 -16.97 6.35 -3.84
C THR A 202 -15.53 6.81 -3.94
N ILE A 203 -15.33 8.12 -3.82
CA ILE A 203 -14.01 8.72 -3.58
C ILE A 203 -14.04 9.28 -2.16
N GLU A 204 -13.21 8.70 -1.29
CA GLU A 204 -13.17 8.98 0.14
C GLU A 204 -12.41 10.28 0.48
N GLU A 205 -12.38 10.61 1.77
CA GLU A 205 -11.82 11.85 2.30
C GLU A 205 -10.36 12.03 1.89
N ASN A 206 -10.04 13.23 1.39
CA ASN A 206 -8.69 13.64 0.97
C ASN A 206 -8.00 12.71 -0.05
N ALA A 207 -8.75 11.85 -0.76
CA ALA A 207 -8.19 10.79 -1.61
C ALA A 207 -7.14 11.28 -2.62
N PHE A 208 -7.34 12.46 -3.21
CA PHE A 208 -6.47 13.15 -4.17
C PHE A 208 -6.11 14.57 -3.73
N TRP A 209 -6.09 14.83 -2.42
CA TRP A 209 -5.69 16.12 -1.88
C TRP A 209 -4.26 16.49 -2.31
N SER A 210 -4.04 17.71 -2.80
CA SER A 210 -2.74 18.21 -3.30
C SER A 210 -2.10 17.36 -4.40
N CYS A 211 -2.91 16.69 -5.23
CA CYS A 211 -2.47 16.10 -6.48
C CYS A 211 -2.43 17.18 -7.59
N PHE A 212 -1.44 18.07 -7.54
CA PHE A 212 -1.36 19.26 -8.41
C PHE A 212 -1.31 18.95 -9.92
N SER A 213 -0.79 17.78 -10.30
CA SER A 213 -0.69 17.36 -11.71
C SER A 213 -1.87 16.53 -12.20
N LEU A 214 -2.90 16.33 -11.35
CA LEU A 214 -4.01 15.43 -11.66
C LEU A 214 -4.82 15.95 -12.85
N GLY A 215 -4.85 15.19 -13.93
CA GLY A 215 -5.67 15.50 -15.11
C GLY A 215 -7.01 14.77 -15.10
N ASP A 216 -7.52 14.47 -16.29
CA ASP A 216 -8.73 13.64 -16.45
C ASP A 216 -8.50 12.23 -15.88
N ILE A 217 -9.26 11.89 -14.84
CA ILE A 217 -9.20 10.58 -14.18
C ILE A 217 -10.20 9.55 -14.73
N GLY A 218 -10.93 9.87 -15.81
CA GLY A 218 -11.90 8.98 -16.44
C GLY A 218 -13.24 8.90 -15.71
N MET A 219 -13.66 9.94 -14.99
CA MET A 219 -14.87 9.94 -14.16
C MET A 219 -16.14 9.53 -14.94
N SER A 220 -16.25 9.90 -16.22
CA SER A 220 -17.39 9.56 -17.07
C SER A 220 -17.60 8.06 -17.28
N SER A 221 -16.54 7.25 -17.12
CA SER A 221 -16.59 5.80 -17.27
C SER A 221 -16.88 5.06 -15.95
N THR A 222 -17.05 5.78 -14.85
CA THR A 222 -17.21 5.22 -13.50
C THR A 222 -18.66 5.18 -13.02
N GLN A 223 -18.91 4.58 -11.86
CA GLN A 223 -20.20 4.61 -11.16
C GLN A 223 -20.23 5.64 -10.01
N ILE A 224 -19.40 6.69 -10.03
CA ILE A 224 -19.25 7.61 -8.89
C ILE A 224 -20.60 8.21 -8.48
N SER A 225 -21.04 7.86 -7.26
CA SER A 225 -22.26 8.39 -6.62
C SER A 225 -21.95 9.18 -5.35
N LYS A 226 -20.71 9.11 -4.84
CA LYS A 226 -20.29 9.84 -3.63
C LYS A 226 -18.84 10.35 -3.73
N ILE A 227 -18.64 11.63 -3.43
CA ILE A 227 -17.34 12.27 -3.29
C ILE A 227 -17.29 12.93 -1.92
N ASN A 228 -16.42 12.41 -1.03
CA ASN A 228 -16.32 12.87 0.36
C ASN A 228 -15.47 14.14 0.49
N GLU A 229 -15.35 14.61 1.72
CA GLU A 229 -14.77 15.88 2.11
C GLU A 229 -13.35 16.02 1.56
N PHE A 230 -13.10 17.16 0.93
CA PHE A 230 -11.79 17.54 0.39
C PHE A 230 -11.10 16.52 -0.54
N ALA A 231 -11.87 15.58 -1.12
CA ALA A 231 -11.37 14.51 -1.96
C ALA A 231 -10.38 14.97 -3.04
N PHE A 232 -10.59 16.14 -3.63
CA PHE A 232 -9.76 16.74 -4.67
C PHE A 232 -9.16 18.09 -4.26
N GLN A 233 -9.17 18.47 -2.98
CA GLN A 233 -8.69 19.79 -2.58
C GLN A 233 -7.26 20.06 -3.06
N ASN A 234 -7.03 21.23 -3.67
CA ASN A 234 -5.76 21.61 -4.30
C ASN A 234 -5.28 20.63 -5.40
N SER A 235 -6.18 19.91 -6.07
CA SER A 235 -5.80 19.05 -7.21
C SER A 235 -5.76 19.82 -8.53
N GLY A 236 -5.05 19.28 -9.51
CA GLY A 236 -4.97 19.81 -10.88
C GLY A 236 -6.21 19.59 -11.74
N LEU A 237 -7.27 18.98 -11.19
CA LEU A 237 -8.44 18.56 -11.94
C LEU A 237 -9.15 19.77 -12.57
N THR A 238 -9.31 19.76 -13.90
CA THR A 238 -9.94 20.85 -14.66
C THR A 238 -11.39 20.56 -15.08
N THR A 239 -11.82 19.29 -15.00
CA THR A 239 -13.16 18.89 -15.44
C THR A 239 -13.79 17.94 -14.42
N PHE A 240 -15.05 18.17 -14.09
CA PHE A 240 -15.87 17.21 -13.36
C PHE A 240 -17.00 16.71 -14.27
N VAL A 241 -17.00 15.41 -14.56
CA VAL A 241 -18.03 14.75 -15.37
C VAL A 241 -18.65 13.61 -14.58
N ASN A 242 -19.98 13.58 -14.48
CA ASN A 242 -20.70 12.50 -13.84
C ASN A 242 -21.85 12.02 -14.73
N THR A 243 -22.03 10.70 -14.84
CA THR A 243 -23.07 10.05 -15.66
C THR A 243 -24.27 9.57 -14.84
N LYS A 244 -24.24 9.76 -13.52
CA LYS A 244 -25.28 9.33 -12.59
C LYS A 244 -26.30 10.42 -12.33
N ASN A 245 -27.55 9.98 -12.21
CA ASN A 245 -28.70 10.83 -11.92
C ASN A 245 -28.66 11.45 -10.51
N SER A 246 -27.85 10.88 -9.61
CA SER A 246 -27.63 11.41 -8.26
C SER A 246 -26.19 11.20 -7.85
N VAL A 247 -25.54 12.29 -7.43
CA VAL A 247 -24.20 12.28 -6.84
C VAL A 247 -24.21 13.13 -5.57
N THR A 248 -23.68 12.60 -4.48
CA THR A 248 -23.40 13.36 -3.26
C THR A 248 -21.98 13.92 -3.35
N ILE A 249 -21.85 15.24 -3.25
CA ILE A 249 -20.57 15.95 -3.22
C ILE A 249 -20.49 16.67 -1.87
N ASN A 250 -19.54 16.27 -1.03
CA ASN A 250 -19.39 16.78 0.33
C ASN A 250 -18.62 18.11 0.39
N PHE A 251 -18.50 18.64 1.60
CA PHE A 251 -17.84 19.91 1.86
C PHE A 251 -16.40 19.92 1.35
N GLY A 252 -16.05 20.97 0.60
CA GLY A 252 -14.68 21.22 0.16
C GLY A 252 -14.11 20.20 -0.83
N SER A 253 -14.90 19.25 -1.34
CA SER A 253 -14.41 18.18 -2.24
C SER A 253 -13.58 18.69 -3.41
N PHE A 254 -13.86 19.89 -3.92
CA PHE A 254 -13.14 20.53 -5.02
C PHE A 254 -12.52 21.89 -4.64
N MET A 255 -12.26 22.14 -3.35
CA MET A 255 -11.66 23.40 -2.89
C MET A 255 -10.32 23.64 -3.58
N ASN A 256 -10.08 24.85 -4.10
CA ASN A 256 -8.86 25.23 -4.82
C ASN A 256 -8.50 24.30 -6.00
N CYS A 257 -9.48 23.69 -6.66
CA CYS A 257 -9.28 23.00 -7.93
C CYS A 257 -9.35 23.97 -9.11
N GLY A 258 -8.69 23.63 -10.22
CA GLY A 258 -8.77 24.35 -11.49
C GLY A 258 -10.00 23.99 -12.33
N ILE A 259 -11.13 23.62 -11.73
CA ILE A 259 -12.31 23.15 -12.48
C ILE A 259 -12.87 24.28 -13.35
N GLU A 260 -12.81 24.06 -14.67
CA GLU A 260 -13.36 24.95 -15.69
C GLU A 260 -14.74 24.47 -16.16
N THR A 261 -15.00 23.16 -16.09
CA THR A 261 -16.26 22.56 -16.58
C THR A 261 -16.84 21.55 -15.60
N VAL A 262 -18.17 21.59 -15.48
CA VAL A 262 -18.97 20.63 -14.73
C VAL A 262 -20.07 20.11 -15.67
N SER A 263 -20.14 18.80 -15.87
CA SER A 263 -21.11 18.18 -16.79
C SER A 263 -21.80 16.97 -16.15
N PHE A 264 -23.12 16.95 -16.25
CA PHE A 264 -23.95 15.80 -15.88
C PHE A 264 -24.53 15.20 -17.16
N ILE A 265 -24.02 14.02 -17.54
CA ILE A 265 -24.47 13.31 -18.73
C ILE A 265 -25.55 12.33 -18.28
N THR A 266 -26.81 12.69 -18.47
CA THR A 266 -27.89 11.73 -18.32
C THR A 266 -27.86 10.80 -19.53
N GLU A 267 -27.75 9.49 -19.35
CA GLU A 267 -28.12 8.55 -20.41
C GLU A 267 -29.56 8.85 -20.82
N SER A 268 -29.77 9.26 -22.06
CA SER A 268 -31.12 9.38 -22.62
C SER A 268 -31.75 7.99 -22.53
N VAL A 269 -32.79 7.87 -21.70
CA VAL A 269 -33.64 6.68 -21.69
C VAL A 269 -34.17 6.50 -23.12
N PRO A 270 -33.97 5.32 -23.75
CA PRO A 270 -34.45 5.06 -25.11
C PRO A 270 -35.97 5.24 -25.25
#